data_AF-A0A421EIL8-F1
#
_entry.id   AF-A0A421EIL8-F1
#
_cell.length_a   1.000
_cell.length_b   1.000
_cell.length_c   1.000
_cell.angle_alpha   90.00
_cell.angle_beta   90.00
_cell.angle_gamma   90.00
#
_symmetry.space_group_name_H-M   'P 1'
#
loop_
_entity.id
_entity.type
_entity.pdbx_description
1 polymer ?
#
loop_
_entity_poly.entity_id
_entity_poly.type
_entity_poly.pdbx_seq_one_letter_code
_entity_poly.pdbx_strand_id
1 'polypeptide(L)' 'MLLLGLFGAIGVYEGGVGMMEQWHLFFTPTPVGTIAGILEAVVITGVFTYLFAGLYNRFTSSLS' A
#
# COMPACT_ATOMS: atom_id res chain seq x y z
N MET A 1 4.20 -6.49 1.76
CA MET A 1 4.78 -5.81 2.93
C MET A 1 5.34 -6.77 3.95
N LEU A 2 4.54 -7.68 4.53
CA LEU A 2 5.01 -8.61 5.58
C LEU A 2 6.27 -9.42 5.20
N LEU A 3 6.26 -10.07 4.03
CA LEU A 3 7.41 -10.87 3.56
C LEU A 3 8.68 -10.03 3.37
N LEU A 4 8.53 -8.86 2.72
CA LEU A 4 9.66 -7.95 2.49
C LEU A 4 10.13 -7.25 3.76
N GLY A 5 9.23 -7.01 4.73
CA GLY A 5 9.61 -6.55 6.07
C GLY A 5 10.45 -7.58 6.81
N LEU A 6 10.09 -8.87 6.72
CA LEU A 6 10.88 -9.96 7.28
C LEU A 6 12.24 -10.13 6.59
N PHE A 7 12.27 -10.12 5.25
CA PHE A 7 13.52 -10.26 4.49
C PHE A 7 14.45 -9.06 4.71
N GLY A 8 13.91 -7.84 4.74
CA GLY A 8 14.70 -6.65 5.08
C GLY A 8 15.25 -6.68 6.49
N ALA A 9 14.52 -7.22 7.47
CA ALA A 9 14.99 -7.35 8.85
C ALA A 9 16.22 -8.27 8.98
N ILE A 10 16.45 -9.18 8.02
CA ILE A 10 17.59 -10.09 7.97
C ILE A 10 18.60 -9.76 6.85
N GLY A 11 18.45 -8.61 6.18
CA GLY A 11 19.38 -8.17 5.13
C GLY A 11 19.30 -8.97 3.82
N VAL A 12 18.17 -9.61 3.55
CA VAL A 12 17.95 -10.41 2.32
C VAL A 12 17.01 -9.66 1.38
N TYR A 13 17.25 -9.81 0.07
CA TYR A 13 16.38 -9.26 -0.98
C TYR A 13 16.24 -7.71 -0.89
N GLU A 14 17.35 -7.03 -0.58
CA GLU A 14 17.38 -5.59 -0.33
C GLU A 14 16.81 -4.75 -1.49
N GLY A 15 16.95 -5.21 -2.73
CA GLY A 15 16.34 -4.53 -3.89
C GLY A 15 14.81 -4.41 -3.80
N GLY A 16 14.13 -5.47 -3.35
CA GLY A 16 12.68 -5.44 -3.15
C GLY A 16 12.26 -4.64 -1.92
N VAL A 17 13.11 -4.63 -0.88
CA VAL A 17 12.91 -3.80 0.32
C VAL A 17 13.04 -2.32 -0.03
N GLY A 18 14.07 -1.93 -0.78
CA GLY A 18 14.27 -0.56 -1.24
C GLY A 18 13.14 -0.07 -2.15
N MET A 19 12.61 -0.93 -3.04
CA MET A 19 11.40 -0.59 -3.80
C MET A 19 10.20 -0.32 -2.88
N MET A 20 10.02 -1.12 -1.84
CA MET A 20 8.92 -0.94 -0.89
C MET A 20 9.05 0.35 -0.08
N GLU A 21 10.25 0.69 0.37
CA GLU A 21 10.52 1.94 1.08
C GLU A 21 10.27 3.17 0.17
N GLN A 22 10.48 3.04 -1.14
CA GLN A 22 10.14 4.08 -2.10
C GLN A 22 8.62 4.21 -2.35
N TRP A 23 7.89 3.09 -2.32
CA TRP A 23 6.47 3.05 -2.69
C TRP A 23 5.53 3.33 -1.52
N HIS A 24 6.00 3.16 -0.29
CA HIS A 24 5.19 3.26 0.92
C HIS A 24 5.89 4.13 1.94
N LEU A 25 5.32 5.32 2.19
CA LEU A 25 5.95 6.38 2.98
C LEU A 25 6.27 5.92 4.40
N PHE A 26 5.44 5.04 4.96
CA PHE A 26 5.57 4.57 6.33
C PHE A 26 6.20 3.19 6.44
N PHE A 27 6.57 2.56 5.32
CA PHE A 27 7.21 1.26 5.34
C PHE A 27 8.69 1.39 5.71
N THR A 28 9.11 0.61 6.71
CA THR A 28 10.51 0.26 6.95
C THR A 28 10.56 -1.22 7.34
N PRO A 29 11.69 -1.93 7.14
CA PRO A 29 11.87 -3.34 7.50
C PRO A 29 12.02 -3.56 9.01
N THR A 30 11.20 -2.86 9.80
CA THR A 30 10.99 -3.06 11.23
C THR A 30 9.55 -3.51 11.47
N PRO A 31 9.23 -4.20 12.57
CA PRO A 31 7.85 -4.62 12.85
C PRO A 31 6.86 -3.44 12.84
N VAL A 32 7.24 -2.32 13.47
CA VAL A 32 6.40 -1.12 13.56
C VAL A 32 6.21 -0.48 12.19
N GLY A 33 7.29 -0.28 11.42
CA GLY A 33 7.20 0.31 10.07
C GLY A 33 6.47 -0.60 9.08
N THR A 34 6.63 -1.92 9.18
CA THR A 34 5.90 -2.86 8.33
C THR A 34 4.41 -2.79 8.60
N ILE A 35 3.98 -2.71 9.87
CA ILE A 35 2.58 -2.52 10.23
C ILE A 35 2.07 -1.17 9.74
N ALA A 36 2.84 -0.10 9.93
CA ALA A 36 2.46 1.24 9.50
C ALA A 36 2.26 1.31 7.97
N GLY A 37 3.17 0.73 7.19
CA GLY A 37 3.01 0.61 5.74
C GLY A 37 1.76 -0.18 5.35
N ILE A 38 1.40 -1.25 6.08
CA ILE A 38 0.20 -2.04 5.78
C ILE A 38 -1.05 -1.19 5.99
N LEU A 39 -1.11 -0.45 7.10
CA LEU A 39 -2.22 0.45 7.38
C LEU A 39 -2.33 1.56 6.33
N GLU A 40 -1.19 2.15 5.93
CA GLU A 40 -1.12 3.11 4.84
C GLU A 40 -1.73 2.55 3.55
N ALA A 41 -1.26 1.37 3.10
CA ALA A 41 -1.74 0.76 1.88
C ALA A 41 -3.25 0.47 1.93
N VAL A 42 -3.76 -0.07 3.05
CA VAL A 42 -5.19 -0.34 3.24
C VAL A 42 -6.02 0.94 3.15
N VAL A 43 -5.59 2.01 3.82
CA VAL A 43 -6.32 3.28 3.82
C VAL A 43 -6.30 3.91 2.42
N ILE A 44 -5.12 4.00 1.80
CA ILE A 44 -4.96 4.59 0.46
C ILE A 44 -5.80 3.82 -0.55
N THR A 45 -5.66 2.49 -0.61
CA THR A 45 -6.47 1.67 -1.52
C THR A 45 -7.96 1.83 -1.26
N GLY A 46 -8.39 1.82 0.00
CA GLY A 46 -9.80 2.03 0.36
C GLY A 46 -10.35 3.36 -0.16
N VAL A 47 -9.62 4.46 0.04
CA VAL A 47 -10.00 5.79 -0.46
C VAL A 47 -10.08 5.80 -1.98
N PHE A 48 -9.06 5.30 -2.68
CA PHE A 48 -9.04 5.28 -4.14
C PHE A 48 -10.16 4.40 -4.72
N THR A 49 -10.41 3.21 -4.16
CA THR A 49 -11.50 2.33 -4.59
C THR A 49 -12.86 2.97 -4.36
N TYR A 50 -13.09 3.60 -3.21
CA TYR A 50 -14.33 4.31 -2.93
C TYR A 50 -14.59 5.44 -3.93
N LEU A 51 -13.59 6.29 -4.16
CA LEU A 51 -13.69 7.39 -5.13
C LEU A 51 -13.93 6.87 -6.56
N PHE A 52 -13.22 5.82 -6.96
CA PHE A 52 -13.38 5.21 -8.28
C PHE A 52 -14.78 4.60 -8.46
N ALA A 53 -15.30 3.87 -7.47
CA ALA A 53 -16.65 3.31 -7.51
C ALA A 53 -17.71 4.42 -7.55
N GLY A 54 -17.55 5.49 -6.77
CA GLY A 54 -18.42 6.66 -6.81
C GLY A 54 -18.43 7.35 -8.17
N LEU A 55 -17.25 7.53 -8.77
CA LEU A 55 -17.10 8.11 -10.10
C LEU A 55 -17.74 7.23 -11.19
N TYR A 56 -17.48 5.92 -11.14
CA TYR A 56 -18.07 4.93 -12.05
C TYR A 56 -19.60 4.99 -12.00
N ASN A 57 -20.18 4.90 -10.79
CA ASN A 57 -21.63 4.97 -10.61
C ASN A 57 -22.21 6.28 -11.12
N ARG A 58 -21.52 7.42 -10.90
CA ARG A 58 -21.97 8.72 -11.39
C ARG A 58 -22.05 8.76 -12.91
N PHE A 59 -21.07 8.20 -13.62
CA PHE A 59 -21.10 8.14 -15.08
C PHE A 59 -22.17 7.16 -15.57
N THR A 60 -22.28 5.98 -14.98
CA THR A 60 -23.30 4.99 -15.34
C THR A 60 -24.72 5.53 -15.14
N SER A 61 -25.00 6.21 -14.02
CA SER A 61 -26.31 6.82 -13.76
C SER A 61 -26.60 8.07 -14.62
N SER A 62 -25.60 8.70 -15.22
CA SER A 62 -25.80 9.85 -16.12
C SER A 62 -26.12 9.46 -17.56
N LEU A 63 -25.95 8.18 -17.92
CA LEU A 63 -26.15 7.64 -19.27
C LEU A 63 -27.44 6.80 -19.42
N SER A 64 -28.23 6.66 -18.35
CA SER A 64 -29.54 5.99 -18.30
C SER A 64 -30.67 7.01 -18.20
#